data_AF-A0A432V087-F1
#
_entry.id   AF-A0A432V087-F1
#
_cell.length_a   1.000
_cell.length_b   1.000
_cell.length_c   1.000
_cell.angle_alpha   90.00
_cell.angle_beta   90.00
_cell.angle_gamma   90.00
#
_symmetry.space_group_name_H-M   'P 1'
#
loop_
_entity.id
_entity.type
_entity.pdbx_description
1 polymer ?
#
loop_
_entity_poly.entity_id
_entity_poly.type
_entity_poly.pdbx_seq_one_letter_code
_entity_poly.pdbx_strand_id
1 'polypeptide(L)'
;MNTAIKHPLGFKTDELSICQLYALNDALRTVFDVLSGLQEQPRFYVERGKVDESYNDAGLILDDFCDALGIEIAAIEAIVEGKPVLTREEYDRKFYLLAQGYVGGTERPDRVIADLSRIASSMGDRP
;
A
#
# COMPACT_ATOMS: atom_id res chain seq x y z
N MET A 1 -6.92 4.78 -23.63
CA MET A 1 -7.81 3.78 -23.01
C MET A 1 -7.51 3.78 -21.53
N ASN A 2 -8.46 4.21 -20.71
CA ASN A 2 -8.28 4.25 -19.26
C ASN A 2 -8.49 2.81 -18.76
N THR A 3 -7.41 2.08 -18.50
CA THR A 3 -7.48 0.78 -17.84
C THR A 3 -8.02 1.02 -16.44
N ALA A 4 -9.28 0.67 -16.21
CA ALA A 4 -9.88 0.73 -14.89
C ALA A 4 -9.01 -0.08 -13.93
N ILE A 5 -8.45 0.60 -12.92
CA ILE A 5 -7.65 -0.05 -11.90
C ILE A 5 -8.56 -1.06 -11.20
N LYS A 6 -8.17 -2.33 -11.20
CA LYS A 6 -9.00 -3.41 -10.67
C LYS A 6 -8.83 -3.46 -9.16
N HIS A 7 -9.88 -3.09 -8.44
CA HIS A 7 -9.97 -3.18 -6.99
C HIS A 7 -10.55 -4.55 -6.59
N PRO A 8 -9.76 -5.53 -6.13
CA PRO A 8 -10.25 -6.87 -5.76
C PRO A 8 -11.28 -6.88 -4.61
N LEU A 9 -11.23 -5.90 -3.71
CA LEU A 9 -12.17 -5.71 -2.61
C LEU A 9 -13.32 -4.75 -2.97
N GLY A 10 -13.32 -4.20 -4.19
CA GLY A 10 -14.42 -3.40 -4.72
C GLY A 10 -14.51 -1.96 -4.18
N PHE A 11 -13.42 -1.42 -3.65
CA PHE A 11 -13.38 -0.01 -3.24
C PHE A 11 -13.63 0.92 -4.43
N LYS A 12 -14.43 1.96 -4.20
CA LYS A 12 -14.70 3.02 -5.18
C LYS A 12 -13.80 4.21 -4.86
N THR A 13 -12.74 4.37 -5.64
CA THR A 13 -11.65 5.33 -5.37
C THR A 13 -11.64 6.52 -6.33
N ASP A 14 -12.34 6.43 -7.46
CA ASP A 14 -12.31 7.42 -8.55
C ASP A 14 -12.64 8.84 -8.08
N GLU A 15 -13.69 8.97 -7.27
CA GLU A 15 -14.25 10.25 -6.80
C GLU A 15 -13.63 10.77 -5.51
N LEU A 16 -12.74 10.00 -4.86
CA LEU A 16 -12.16 10.39 -3.58
C LEU A 16 -11.09 11.48 -3.74
N SER A 17 -11.03 12.42 -2.80
CA SER A 17 -9.96 13.42 -2.71
C SER A 17 -8.64 12.77 -2.28
N ILE A 18 -7.50 13.48 -2.44
CA ILE A 18 -6.19 12.99 -1.98
C ILE A 18 -6.22 12.68 -0.47
N CYS A 19 -6.84 13.53 0.34
CA CYS A 19 -6.96 13.29 1.78
C CYS A 19 -7.83 12.06 2.12
N GLN A 20 -8.90 11.82 1.36
CA GLN A 20 -9.74 10.63 1.55
C GLN A 20 -9.02 9.35 1.10
N LEU A 21 -8.29 9.40 -0.02
CA LEU A 21 -7.46 8.30 -0.49
C LEU A 21 -6.34 7.99 0.50
N TYR A 22 -5.73 9.04 1.09
CA TYR A 22 -4.77 8.88 2.18
C TYR A 22 -5.38 8.13 3.37
N ALA A 23 -6.53 8.57 3.85
CA ALA A 23 -7.19 7.93 5.00
C ALA A 23 -7.58 6.47 4.71
N LEU A 24 -8.04 6.19 3.49
CA LEU A 24 -8.34 4.82 3.06
C LEU A 24 -7.06 3.96 3.01
N ASN A 25 -5.99 4.46 2.38
CA ASN A 25 -4.72 3.74 2.29
C ASN A 25 -4.14 3.43 3.68
N ASP A 26 -4.17 4.40 4.59
CA ASP A 26 -3.71 4.25 5.97
C ASP A 26 -4.49 3.16 6.74
N ALA A 27 -5.82 3.14 6.58
CA ALA A 27 -6.66 2.09 7.14
C ALA A 27 -6.36 0.71 6.54
N LEU A 28 -6.23 0.61 5.22
CA LEU A 28 -5.94 -0.66 4.54
C LEU A 28 -4.57 -1.21 4.93
N ARG A 29 -3.55 -0.33 5.04
CA ARG A 29 -2.21 -0.71 5.52
C ARG A 29 -2.25 -1.22 6.96
N THR A 30 -2.97 -0.52 7.83
CA THR A 30 -3.16 -0.98 9.22
C THR A 30 -3.78 -2.38 9.27
N VAL A 31 -4.79 -2.64 8.44
CA VAL A 31 -5.41 -3.97 8.35
C VAL A 31 -4.41 -4.99 7.79
N PHE A 32 -3.67 -4.66 6.73
CA PHE A 32 -2.65 -5.52 6.15
C PHE A 32 -1.57 -5.92 7.17
N ASP A 33 -1.05 -4.96 7.94
CA ASP A 33 -0.02 -5.21 8.96
C ASP A 33 -0.53 -6.13 10.07
N VAL A 34 -1.79 -5.94 10.49
CA VAL A 34 -2.43 -6.80 11.51
C VAL A 34 -2.66 -8.21 10.97
N LEU A 35 -3.16 -8.35 9.73
CA LEU A 35 -3.46 -9.65 9.13
C LEU A 35 -2.19 -10.43 8.78
N SER A 36 -1.17 -9.78 8.23
CA SER A 36 0.13 -10.41 7.97
C SER A 36 0.79 -10.88 9.26
N GLY A 37 0.84 -10.05 10.31
CA GLY A 37 1.36 -10.49 11.62
C GLY A 37 0.56 -11.63 12.26
N LEU A 38 -0.75 -11.71 11.98
CA LEU A 38 -1.61 -12.81 12.39
C LEU A 38 -1.30 -14.09 11.62
N GLN A 39 -1.14 -13.99 10.30
CA GLN A 39 -0.81 -15.09 9.39
C GLN A 39 0.51 -15.76 9.76
N GLU A 40 1.50 -14.99 10.21
CA GLU A 40 2.81 -15.49 10.66
C GLU A 40 2.77 -16.26 12.00
N GLN A 41 1.60 -16.45 12.61
CA GLN A 41 1.49 -17.24 13.84
C GLN A 41 1.62 -18.75 13.55
N PRO A 42 2.35 -19.53 14.38
CA PRO A 42 2.61 -20.96 14.15
C PRO A 42 1.38 -21.84 13.86
N ARG A 43 0.19 -21.42 14.30
CA ARG A 43 -1.07 -22.13 14.08
C ARG A 43 -1.61 -22.07 12.64
N PHE A 44 -1.05 -21.22 11.79
CA PHE A 44 -1.47 -21.05 10.39
C PHE A 44 -0.57 -21.79 9.40
N TYR A 45 0.47 -22.47 9.87
CA TYR A 45 1.34 -23.30 9.04
C TYR A 45 0.92 -24.78 9.10
N VAL A 46 1.20 -25.52 8.02
CA VAL A 46 0.93 -26.96 7.93
C VAL A 46 1.91 -27.76 8.82
N GLU A 47 3.19 -27.41 8.82
CA GLU A 47 4.22 -28.01 9.67
C GLU A 47 5.19 -26.93 10.16
N ARG A 48 5.50 -26.93 11.46
CA ARG A 48 6.37 -25.92 12.10
C ARG A 48 7.85 -26.21 11.80
N GLY A 49 8.60 -25.25 11.26
CA GLY A 49 10.07 -25.28 11.22
C GLY A 49 10.71 -25.99 10.03
N LYS A 50 10.01 -26.09 8.90
CA LYS A 50 10.59 -26.55 7.61
C LYS A 50 10.74 -25.36 6.67
N VAL A 51 11.75 -25.38 5.80
CA VAL A 51 12.09 -24.23 4.94
C VAL A 51 11.05 -23.97 3.82
N ASP A 52 10.13 -24.92 3.57
CA ASP A 52 8.97 -24.78 2.68
C ASP A 52 7.67 -24.62 3.50
N GLU A 53 7.58 -23.59 4.36
CA GLU A 53 6.39 -23.38 5.20
C GLU A 53 5.18 -23.03 4.34
N SER A 54 4.37 -24.04 4.02
CA SER A 54 3.05 -23.84 3.40
C SER A 54 2.03 -23.48 4.48
N TYR A 55 1.16 -22.51 4.17
CA TYR A 55 0.02 -22.19 5.02
C TYR A 55 -1.05 -23.29 4.98
N ASN A 56 -1.73 -23.51 6.11
CA ASN A 56 -2.94 -24.34 6.14
C ASN A 56 -4.15 -23.57 5.59
N ASP A 57 -5.32 -24.20 5.47
CA ASP A 57 -6.52 -23.56 4.87
C ASP A 57 -6.86 -22.18 5.48
N ALA A 58 -6.72 -22.03 6.80
CA ALA A 58 -6.97 -20.74 7.45
C ALA A 58 -5.87 -19.71 7.18
N GLY A 59 -4.62 -20.16 7.09
CA GLY A 59 -3.50 -19.30 6.71
C GLY A 59 -3.58 -18.85 5.25
N LEU A 60 -4.00 -19.73 4.33
CA LEU A 60 -4.22 -19.39 2.92
C LEU A 60 -5.34 -18.35 2.75
N ILE A 61 -6.40 -18.42 3.55
CA ILE A 61 -7.43 -17.38 3.57
C ILE A 61 -6.83 -16.02 3.98
N LEU A 62 -5.97 -15.99 4.99
CA LEU A 62 -5.28 -14.76 5.40
C LEU A 62 -4.33 -14.26 4.32
N ASP A 63 -3.62 -15.17 3.65
CA ASP A 63 -2.73 -14.89 2.51
C ASP A 63 -3.49 -14.19 1.37
N ASP A 64 -4.61 -14.78 0.95
CA ASP A 64 -5.48 -14.24 -0.09
C ASP A 64 -5.98 -12.83 0.28
N PHE A 65 -6.30 -12.59 1.56
CA PHE A 65 -6.70 -11.26 2.03
C PHE A 65 -5.54 -10.28 2.03
N CYS A 66 -4.35 -10.69 2.45
CA CYS A 66 -3.13 -9.87 2.40
C CYS A 66 -2.79 -9.48 0.95
N ASP A 67 -2.84 -10.43 0.02
CA ASP A 67 -2.63 -10.19 -1.41
C ASP A 67 -3.64 -9.21 -1.99
N ALA A 68 -4.94 -9.40 -1.67
CA ALA A 68 -5.98 -8.48 -2.10
C ALA A 68 -5.76 -7.06 -1.56
N LEU A 69 -5.42 -6.93 -0.27
CA LEU A 69 -5.12 -5.64 0.37
C LEU A 69 -3.88 -4.98 -0.25
N GLY A 70 -2.83 -5.75 -0.56
CA GLY A 70 -1.64 -5.25 -1.24
C GLY A 70 -1.97 -4.64 -2.61
N ILE A 71 -2.83 -5.31 -3.39
CA ILE A 71 -3.32 -4.79 -4.68
C ILE A 71 -4.11 -3.49 -4.49
N GLU A 72 -4.96 -3.41 -3.46
CA GLU A 72 -5.76 -2.21 -3.14
C GLU A 72 -4.89 -1.00 -2.76
N ILE A 73 -3.86 -1.23 -1.95
CA ILE A 73 -2.90 -0.19 -1.52
C ILE A 73 -2.15 0.35 -2.75
N ALA A 74 -1.61 -0.54 -3.58
CA ALA A 74 -0.88 -0.17 -4.79
C ALA A 74 -1.76 0.56 -5.81
N ALA A 75 -3.03 0.15 -5.93
CA ALA A 75 -4.02 0.83 -6.75
C ALA A 75 -4.25 2.28 -6.30
N ILE A 76 -4.41 2.51 -5.00
CA ILE A 76 -4.58 3.86 -4.44
C ILE A 76 -3.34 4.73 -4.69
N GLU A 77 -2.14 4.17 -4.53
CA GLU A 77 -0.88 4.88 -4.81
C GLU A 77 -0.81 5.35 -6.27
N ALA A 78 -1.14 4.48 -7.22
CA ALA A 78 -1.18 4.83 -8.64
C ALA A 78 -2.20 5.95 -8.95
N ILE A 79 -3.37 5.92 -8.29
CA ILE A 79 -4.39 6.96 -8.43
C ILE A 79 -3.87 8.30 -7.89
N VAL A 80 -3.26 8.28 -6.70
CA VAL A 80 -2.75 9.48 -6.03
C VAL A 80 -1.59 10.10 -6.82
N GLU A 81 -0.73 9.29 -7.42
CA GLU A 81 0.37 9.76 -8.28
C GLU A 81 -0.16 10.64 -9.43
N GLY A 82 -1.25 10.23 -10.08
CA GLY A 82 -1.88 10.95 -11.19
C GLY A 82 -2.79 12.13 -10.80
N LYS A 83 -3.19 12.27 -9.52
CA LYS A 83 -4.11 13.34 -9.10
C LYS A 83 -3.39 14.69 -8.91
N PRO A 84 -3.98 15.81 -9.37
CA PRO A 84 -3.44 17.15 -9.14
C PRO A 84 -3.59 17.53 -7.67
N VAL A 85 -2.65 18.33 -7.17
CA VAL A 85 -2.67 18.84 -5.80
C VAL A 85 -3.21 20.27 -5.82
N LEU A 86 -4.21 20.56 -4.97
CA LEU A 86 -4.85 21.88 -4.90
C LEU A 86 -4.51 22.63 -3.62
N THR A 87 -4.09 21.93 -2.58
CA THR A 87 -3.78 22.53 -1.28
C THR A 87 -2.45 22.04 -0.70
N ARG A 88 -1.93 22.82 0.24
CA ARG A 88 -0.77 22.44 1.05
C ARG A 88 -0.94 21.12 1.78
N GLU A 89 -2.13 20.87 2.33
CA GLU A 89 -2.43 19.63 3.03
C GLU A 89 -2.40 18.43 2.07
N GLU A 90 -3.04 18.55 0.90
CA GLU A 90 -3.00 17.50 -0.11
C GLU A 90 -1.58 17.22 -0.61
N TYR A 91 -0.73 18.25 -0.73
CA TYR A 91 0.68 18.09 -1.07
C TYR A 91 1.37 17.18 -0.03
N ASP A 92 1.22 17.52 1.25
CA ASP A 92 1.87 16.79 2.33
C ASP A 92 1.34 15.35 2.39
N ARG A 93 0.01 15.14 2.27
CA ARG A 93 -0.60 13.80 2.25
C ARG A 93 -0.17 12.95 1.06
N LYS A 94 -0.11 13.53 -0.14
CA LYS A 94 0.37 12.85 -1.35
C LYS A 94 1.82 12.41 -1.17
N PHE A 95 2.68 13.29 -0.66
CA PHE A 95 4.07 12.94 -0.38
C PHE A 95 4.18 11.78 0.60
N TYR A 96 3.49 11.88 1.75
CA TYR A 96 3.51 10.83 2.77
C TYR A 96 3.08 9.49 2.20
N LEU A 97 1.98 9.45 1.45
CA LEU A 97 1.45 8.22 0.86
C LEU A 97 2.45 7.57 -0.11
N LEU A 98 3.03 8.35 -1.03
CA LEU A 98 3.98 7.82 -2.01
C LEU A 98 5.35 7.47 -1.40
N ALA A 99 5.73 8.16 -0.33
CA ALA A 99 6.96 7.91 0.40
C ALA A 99 6.87 6.69 1.34
N GLN A 100 5.66 6.28 1.75
CA GLN A 100 5.45 5.28 2.80
C GLN A 100 6.10 3.93 2.47
N GLY A 101 6.07 3.51 1.20
CA GLY A 101 6.76 2.30 0.71
C GLY A 101 8.28 2.30 0.89
N TYR A 102 8.89 3.47 1.16
CA TYR A 102 10.32 3.59 1.44
C TYR A 102 10.63 3.77 2.93
N VAL A 103 9.64 4.15 3.73
CA VAL A 103 9.78 4.37 5.19
C VAL A 103 9.49 3.08 5.97
N GLY A 104 8.59 2.23 5.49
CA GLY A 104 8.22 0.95 6.12
C GLY A 104 9.23 -0.19 5.94
N GLY A 105 10.33 0.05 5.24
CA GLY A 105 11.30 -0.96 4.84
C GLY A 105 11.40 -1.04 3.32
N THR A 106 12.61 -1.10 2.82
CA THR A 106 12.89 -1.26 1.39
C THR A 106 13.99 -2.28 1.21
N GLU A 107 13.90 -3.06 0.13
CA GLU A 107 14.99 -3.96 -0.27
C GLU A 107 16.22 -3.18 -0.79
N ARG A 108 16.08 -1.86 -1.01
CA ARG A 108 17.10 -1.00 -1.60
C ARG A 108 17.34 0.28 -0.78
N PRO A 109 17.85 0.16 0.46
CA PRO A 109 18.11 1.32 1.32
C PRO A 109 19.09 2.32 0.69
N ASP A 110 19.97 1.86 -0.20
CA ASP A 110 20.91 2.69 -0.97
C ASP A 110 20.23 3.70 -1.89
N ARG A 111 18.96 3.47 -2.27
CA ARG A 111 18.22 4.31 -3.22
C ARG A 111 17.15 5.20 -2.60
N VAL A 112 16.83 5.01 -1.32
CA VAL A 112 15.72 5.71 -0.64
C VAL A 112 15.77 7.23 -0.85
N ILE A 113 16.92 7.86 -0.62
CA ILE A 113 17.05 9.31 -0.78
C ILE A 113 16.79 9.73 -2.24
N ALA A 114 17.26 8.97 -3.21
CA ALA A 114 17.05 9.27 -4.63
C ALA A 114 15.58 9.08 -5.03
N ASP A 115 14.91 8.05 -4.51
CA ASP A 115 13.51 7.75 -4.82
C ASP A 115 12.56 8.76 -4.15
N LEU A 116 12.80 9.13 -2.89
CA LEU A 116 12.09 10.21 -2.21
C LEU A 116 12.29 11.55 -2.90
N SER A 117 13.52 11.83 -3.38
CA SER A 117 13.80 13.04 -4.16
C SER A 117 13.03 13.05 -5.48
N ARG A 118 12.93 11.90 -6.16
CA ARG A 118 12.14 11.76 -7.39
C ARG A 118 10.66 12.04 -7.14
N ILE A 119 10.09 11.51 -6.06
CA ILE A 119 8.71 11.78 -5.64
C ILE A 119 8.54 13.27 -5.35
N ALA A 120 9.45 13.88 -4.58
CA ALA A 120 9.41 15.31 -4.29
C ALA A 120 9.44 16.15 -5.57
N SER A 121 10.30 15.81 -6.52
CA SER A 121 10.40 16.51 -7.81
C SER A 121 9.18 16.29 -8.71
N SER A 122 8.56 15.11 -8.70
CA SER A 122 7.40 14.82 -9.56
C SER A 122 6.13 15.56 -9.15
N MET A 123 6.06 16.04 -7.91
CA MET A 123 4.93 16.82 -7.40
C MET A 123 4.98 18.33 -7.75
N GLY A 124 6.09 18.82 -8.33
CA GLY A 124 6.26 20.22 -8.71
C GLY A 124 6.42 21.18 -7.52
N ASP A 125 6.26 22.48 -7.77
CA ASP A 125 6.31 23.50 -6.71
C ASP A 125 5.12 23.36 -5.76
N ARG A 126 5.39 23.63 -4.47
CA ARG A 126 4.36 23.61 -3.43
C ARG A 126 3.28 24.66 -3.75
N PRO A 127 1.98 24.28 -3.79
CA PRO A 127 0.89 25.22 -4.00
C PRO A 127 0.72 26.20 -2.84
#